data_AF-A0A7V1Y4D3-F1
#
_entry.id   AF-A0A7V1Y4D3-F1
#
_cell.length_a   1.000
_cell.length_b   1.000
_cell.length_c   1.000
_cell.angle_alpha   90.00
_cell.angle_beta   90.00
_cell.angle_gamma   90.00
#
_symmetry.space_group_name_H-M   'P 1'
#
loop_
_entity.id
_entity.type
_entity.pdbx_description
1 polymer ?
#
loop_
_entity_poly.entity_id
_entity_poly.type
_entity_poly.pdbx_seq_one_letter_code
_entity_poly.pdbx_strand_id
1 'polypeptide(L)'
;MNIWHWKADWQADLEYQRAQERDPKASRSKDCGNKARLPGPCLPMLRFRRASSVEDLVGGGFSTLTSKWQQGLVQGNGIWDKGHWKVVVKRALQRREPESAIFRPGPLQTVAFAVWNGGVGERGGQKAVAPWVQLVLDPASAQVIK
;
A
#
# COMPACT_ATOMS: atom_id res chain seq x y z
N MET A 1 -14.52 -2.55 10.20
CA MET A 1 -13.78 -3.13 9.06
C MET A 1 -12.38 -2.57 9.04
N ASN A 2 -11.35 -3.41 8.91
CA ASN A 2 -9.98 -2.93 8.64
C ASN A 2 -9.72 -3.02 7.13
N ILE A 3 -9.22 -1.94 6.54
CA ILE A 3 -9.03 -1.79 5.10
C ILE A 3 -7.56 -1.40 4.87
N TRP A 4 -6.90 -2.07 3.93
CA TRP A 4 -5.56 -1.70 3.49
C TRP A 4 -5.64 -1.16 2.08
N HIS A 5 -5.20 0.08 1.92
CA HIS A 5 -5.31 0.80 0.65
C HIS A 5 -3.91 1.11 0.13
N TRP A 6 -3.41 0.26 -0.76
CA TRP A 6 -2.19 0.55 -1.51
C TRP A 6 -2.45 1.63 -2.56
N LYS A 7 -1.53 2.59 -2.70
CA LYS A 7 -1.64 3.66 -3.69
C LYS A 7 -0.33 3.85 -4.46
N ALA A 8 -0.43 3.96 -5.78
CA ALA A 8 0.72 4.07 -6.67
C ALA A 8 1.51 5.37 -6.46
N ASP A 9 0.82 6.48 -6.21
CA ASP A 9 1.41 7.79 -5.90
C ASP A 9 2.22 7.75 -4.59
N TRP A 10 1.69 7.08 -3.55
CA TRP A 10 2.39 6.93 -2.27
C TRP A 10 3.64 6.06 -2.41
N GLN A 11 3.61 5.05 -3.28
CA GLN A 11 4.79 4.27 -3.57
C GLN A 11 5.85 5.07 -4.32
N ALA A 12 5.47 5.85 -5.34
CA ALA A 12 6.40 6.71 -6.07
C ALA A 12 7.11 7.70 -5.12
N ASP A 13 6.36 8.28 -4.17
CA ASP A 13 6.92 9.16 -3.13
C ASP A 13 7.96 8.43 -2.24
N LEU A 14 7.70 7.18 -1.84
CA LEU A 14 8.64 6.38 -1.06
C LEU A 14 9.90 6.02 -1.84
N GLU A 15 9.75 5.65 -3.11
CA GLU A 15 10.88 5.33 -3.98
C GLU A 15 11.78 6.54 -4.19
N TYR A 16 11.16 7.72 -4.36
CA TYR A 16 11.87 8.99 -4.41
C TYR A 16 12.62 9.28 -3.09
N GLN A 17 11.97 9.11 -1.94
CA GLN A 17 12.62 9.27 -0.63
C GLN A 17 13.84 8.34 -0.47
N ARG A 18 13.69 7.06 -0.82
CA ARG A 18 14.80 6.07 -0.79
C ARG A 18 15.92 6.39 -1.78
N ALA A 19 15.61 7.03 -2.90
CA ALA A 19 16.64 7.47 -3.85
C ALA A 19 17.45 8.64 -3.27
N GLN A 20 16.80 9.61 -2.62
CA GLN A 20 17.46 10.74 -1.97
C GLN A 20 18.35 10.31 -0.78
N GLU A 21 17.91 9.31 -0.01
CA GLU A 21 18.71 8.78 1.11
C GLU A 21 19.96 8.03 0.65
N ARG A 22 19.90 7.37 -0.52
CA ARG A 22 21.03 6.65 -1.10
C ARG A 22 22.10 7.59 -1.67
N ASP A 23 21.69 8.75 -2.18
CA ASP A 23 22.62 9.80 -2.62
C ASP A 23 22.19 11.18 -2.07
N PRO A 24 22.63 11.52 -0.84
CA PRO A 24 22.33 12.80 -0.22
C PRO A 24 22.91 14.01 -0.97
N LYS A 25 23.86 13.81 -1.90
CA LYS A 25 24.48 14.89 -2.66
C LYS A 25 23.71 15.17 -3.96
N ALA A 26 23.07 14.16 -4.56
CA ALA A 26 22.17 14.34 -5.71
C ALA A 26 20.92 15.17 -5.36
N SER A 27 20.41 15.10 -4.12
CA SER A 27 19.25 15.88 -3.67
C SER A 27 19.52 17.39 -3.50
N ARG A 28 20.79 17.80 -3.48
CA ARG A 28 21.22 19.22 -3.51
C ARG A 28 21.35 19.78 -4.93
N SER A 29 21.22 18.94 -5.96
CA SER A 29 21.23 19.42 -7.34
C SER A 29 19.97 20.22 -7.62
N LYS A 30 20.13 21.54 -7.83
CA LYS A 30 19.09 22.45 -8.30
C LYS A 30 18.69 22.20 -9.78
N ASP A 31 19.25 21.19 -10.43
CA ASP A 31 18.84 20.81 -11.78
C ASP A 31 17.55 19.99 -11.76
N CYS A 32 16.43 20.71 -11.73
CA CYS A 32 15.15 20.24 -12.29
C CYS A 32 15.13 20.42 -13.82
N GLY A 33 16.26 20.14 -14.48
CA GLY A 33 16.45 20.42 -15.90
C GLY A 33 17.20 19.28 -16.58
N ASN A 34 16.49 18.58 -17.46
CA ASN A 34 17.02 17.75 -18.54
C ASN A 34 18.02 16.66 -18.15
N LYS A 35 17.55 15.42 -17.92
CA LYS A 35 18.00 14.22 -18.67
C LYS A 35 16.92 13.15 -18.68
N ALA A 36 16.69 12.62 -19.88
CA ALA A 36 15.64 11.66 -20.20
C ALA A 36 15.87 10.29 -19.53
N ARG A 37 15.09 9.98 -18.49
CA ARG A 37 14.45 8.68 -18.23
C ARG A 37 13.40 8.86 -17.12
N LEU A 38 12.13 8.96 -17.53
CA LEU A 38 10.90 9.28 -16.78
C LEU A 38 10.77 10.76 -16.31
N PRO A 39 9.87 11.56 -16.91
CA PRO A 39 9.59 12.93 -16.49
C PRO A 39 8.54 12.89 -15.37
N GLY A 40 8.98 13.08 -14.12
CA GLY A 40 8.10 13.49 -13.03
C GLY A 40 8.52 14.88 -12.59
N PRO A 41 7.62 15.88 -12.49
CA PRO A 41 8.00 17.17 -11.94
C PRO A 41 8.45 16.97 -10.49
N CYS A 42 9.39 17.78 -10.02
CA CYS A 42 9.55 18.07 -8.59
C CYS A 42 8.27 18.77 -8.10
N LEU A 43 7.18 18.01 -8.00
CA LEU A 43 5.93 18.52 -7.44
C LEU A 43 6.16 18.73 -5.94
N PRO A 44 5.75 19.88 -5.38
CA PRO A 44 5.85 20.18 -3.95
C PRO A 44 4.90 19.32 -3.06
N MET A 45 4.45 18.16 -3.55
CA MET A 45 3.58 17.20 -2.86
C MET A 45 4.34 16.37 -1.80
N LEU A 46 5.67 16.50 -1.72
CA LEU A 46 6.57 15.77 -0.82
C LEU A 46 6.64 16.36 0.60
N ARG A 47 5.50 16.63 1.25
CA ARG A 47 5.50 17.19 2.62
C ARG A 47 5.33 16.16 3.75
N PHE A 48 5.11 14.89 3.44
CA PHE A 48 5.03 13.84 4.45
C PHE A 48 5.98 12.68 4.12
N ARG A 49 6.98 12.45 4.99
CA ARG A 49 7.70 11.17 5.02
C ARG A 49 6.68 10.08 5.27
N ARG A 50 6.48 9.21 4.29
CA ARG A 50 5.55 8.10 4.43
C ARG A 50 6.32 6.90 4.99
N ALA A 51 5.68 6.11 5.84
CA ALA A 51 6.26 4.88 6.35
C ALA A 51 5.93 3.67 5.45
N SER A 52 4.90 3.78 4.61
CA SER A 52 4.41 2.72 3.73
C SER A 52 3.64 3.28 2.54
N SER A 53 3.58 2.49 1.45
CA SER A 53 2.74 2.72 0.26
C SER A 53 1.28 2.32 0.49
N VAL A 54 1.00 1.72 1.65
CA VAL A 54 -0.31 1.27 2.08
C VAL A 54 -0.80 2.17 3.21
N GLU A 55 -1.98 2.73 3.01
CA GLU A 55 -2.73 3.39 4.07
C GLU A 55 -3.54 2.36 4.85
N ASP A 56 -3.36 2.33 6.17
CA ASP A 56 -4.15 1.49 7.07
C ASP A 56 -5.38 2.26 7.57
N LEU A 57 -6.56 1.77 7.20
CA LEU A 57 -7.84 2.45 7.37
C LEU A 57 -8.80 1.58 8.20
N VAL A 58 -9.73 2.25 8.87
CA VAL A 58 -10.85 1.63 9.58
C VAL A 58 -12.16 2.24 9.09
N GLY A 59 -13.19 1.42 8.93
CA GLY A 59 -14.54 1.87 8.61
C GLY A 59 -15.60 1.06 9.34
N GLY A 60 -16.57 1.73 9.96
CA GLY A 60 -17.74 1.13 10.63
C GLY A 60 -18.98 1.01 9.73
N GLY A 61 -18.97 1.65 8.56
CA GLY A 61 -20.10 1.79 7.64
C GLY A 61 -19.82 2.86 6.57
N PHE A 62 -20.82 3.20 5.77
CA PHE A 62 -20.69 4.24 4.75
C PHE A 62 -20.24 5.57 5.37
N SER A 63 -19.34 6.28 4.68
CA SER A 63 -18.82 7.59 5.11
C SER A 63 -18.08 7.63 6.46
N THR A 64 -17.73 6.49 7.06
CA THR A 64 -16.98 6.41 8.33
C THR A 64 -15.53 5.98 8.14
N LEU A 65 -14.99 6.12 6.93
CA LEU A 65 -13.63 5.73 6.60
C LEU A 65 -12.64 6.69 7.23
N THR A 66 -11.79 6.18 8.12
CA THR A 66 -10.82 6.97 8.88
C THR A 66 -9.45 6.31 8.81
N SER A 67 -8.40 7.10 8.63
CA SER A 67 -7.02 6.63 8.71
C SER A 67 -6.66 6.34 10.16
N LYS A 68 -6.02 5.19 10.39
CA LYS A 68 -5.51 4.86 11.72
C LYS A 68 -4.41 5.82 12.12
N TRP A 69 -4.31 6.09 13.42
CA TRP A 69 -3.24 6.93 13.97
C TRP A 69 -1.85 6.33 13.69
N GLN A 70 -1.68 5.02 13.93
CA GLN A 70 -0.42 4.33 13.64
C GLN A 70 -0.42 3.82 12.20
N GLN A 71 0.42 4.43 11.37
CA GLN A 71 0.67 4.00 9.98
C GLN A 71 1.98 3.21 9.86
N GLY A 72 2.13 2.43 8.79
CA GLY A 72 3.38 1.74 8.45
C GLY A 72 3.54 0.31 8.97
N LEU A 73 2.59 -0.22 9.74
CA LEU A 73 2.58 -1.63 10.14
C LEU A 73 2.28 -2.58 8.96
N VAL A 74 1.49 -2.09 8.01
CA VAL A 74 1.20 -2.76 6.75
C VAL A 74 2.12 -2.16 5.69
N GLN A 75 2.89 -3.01 5.02
CA GLN A 75 3.82 -2.63 3.97
C GLN A 75 3.25 -3.07 2.62
N GLY A 76 3.56 -2.33 1.56
CA GLY A 76 3.15 -2.72 0.22
C GLY A 76 4.22 -2.44 -0.82
N ASN A 77 4.14 -3.18 -1.91
CA ASN A 77 4.92 -2.94 -3.10
C ASN A 77 4.12 -3.35 -4.34
N GLY A 78 4.07 -2.48 -5.33
CA GLY A 78 3.38 -2.68 -6.59
C GLY A 78 4.36 -2.52 -7.75
N ILE A 79 4.29 -3.41 -8.73
CA ILE A 79 5.00 -3.24 -9.99
C ILE A 79 4.01 -3.16 -11.14
N TRP A 80 4.24 -2.23 -12.07
CA TRP A 80 3.52 -2.16 -13.33
C TRP A 80 4.29 -2.93 -14.38
N ASP A 81 3.67 -3.97 -14.93
CA ASP A 81 4.29 -4.83 -15.95
C ASP A 81 3.23 -5.27 -16.96
N LYS A 82 3.52 -5.11 -18.25
CA LYS A 82 2.65 -5.54 -19.38
C LYS A 82 1.18 -5.11 -19.23
N GLY A 83 0.92 -3.85 -18.85
CA GLY A 83 -0.43 -3.33 -18.73
C GLY A 83 -1.18 -3.71 -17.45
N HIS A 84 -0.51 -4.33 -16.48
CA HIS A 84 -1.14 -4.79 -15.24
C HIS A 84 -0.33 -4.37 -14.01
N TRP A 85 -1.04 -4.05 -12.92
CA TRP A 85 -0.45 -3.90 -11.60
C TRP A 85 -0.33 -5.26 -10.91
N LYS A 86 0.85 -5.57 -10.38
CA LYS A 86 1.06 -6.67 -9.45
C LYS A 86 1.39 -6.07 -8.09
N VAL A 87 0.46 -6.16 -7.15
CA VAL A 87 0.58 -5.54 -5.83
C VAL A 87 0.70 -6.62 -4.77
N VAL A 88 1.71 -6.50 -3.93
CA VAL A 88 1.90 -7.31 -2.73
C VAL A 88 1.69 -6.43 -1.52
N VAL A 89 0.79 -6.85 -0.63
CA VAL A 89 0.60 -6.24 0.68
C VAL A 89 1.04 -7.23 1.74
N LYS A 90 1.85 -6.76 2.68
CA LYS A 90 2.47 -7.58 3.73
C LYS A 90 2.19 -6.97 5.10
N ARG A 91 1.84 -7.82 6.05
CA ARG A 91 1.83 -7.47 7.47
C ARG A 91 2.14 -8.69 8.35
N ALA A 92 2.52 -8.45 9.60
CA ALA A 92 2.63 -9.52 10.59
C ALA A 92 1.24 -10.08 10.94
N LEU A 93 1.14 -11.39 11.16
CA LEU A 93 -0.10 -12.05 11.59
C LEU A 93 -0.49 -11.66 13.04
N GLN A 94 0.51 -11.35 13.87
CA GLN A 94 0.28 -10.90 15.24
C GLN A 94 -0.46 -9.57 15.24
N ARG A 95 -1.63 -9.55 15.87
CA ARG A 95 -2.40 -8.32 16.08
C ARG A 95 -1.65 -7.42 17.05
N ARG A 96 -1.29 -6.23 16.59
CA ARG A 96 -0.67 -5.17 17.41
C ARG A 96 -1.66 -4.14 17.92
N GLU A 97 -2.82 -4.02 17.28
CA GLU A 97 -3.83 -2.99 17.60
C GLU A 97 -5.25 -3.56 17.63
N PRO A 98 -6.14 -3.02 18.46
CA PRO A 98 -7.53 -3.46 18.55
C PRO A 98 -8.31 -3.32 17.22
N GLU A 99 -8.05 -2.32 16.40
CA GLU A 99 -8.84 -2.09 15.19
C GLU A 99 -8.40 -2.96 14.00
N SER A 100 -7.25 -3.60 14.12
CA SER A 100 -6.67 -4.46 13.09
C SER A 100 -7.44 -5.77 12.95
N ALA A 101 -7.59 -6.25 11.71
CA ALA A 101 -8.16 -7.57 11.44
C ALA A 101 -7.38 -8.67 12.20
N ILE A 102 -8.01 -9.81 12.47
CA ILE A 102 -7.36 -10.96 13.11
C ILE A 102 -7.11 -12.03 12.05
N PHE A 103 -5.85 -12.32 11.75
CA PHE A 103 -5.47 -13.47 10.93
C PHE A 103 -4.97 -14.59 11.86
N ARG A 104 -5.68 -15.71 11.90
CA ARG A 104 -5.26 -16.94 12.56
C ARG A 104 -5.22 -18.09 11.56
N PRO A 105 -4.21 -18.97 11.61
CA PRO A 105 -4.25 -20.20 10.83
C PRO A 105 -5.41 -21.10 11.27
N GLY A 106 -6.11 -21.70 10.31
CA GLY A 106 -7.25 -22.59 10.53
C GLY A 106 -8.63 -21.94 10.30
N PRO A 107 -9.08 -20.96 11.12
CA PRO A 107 -10.39 -20.35 10.95
C PRO A 107 -10.58 -19.65 9.61
N LEU A 108 -11.77 -19.85 9.04
CA LEU A 108 -12.25 -19.17 7.84
C LEU A 108 -12.37 -17.65 8.10
N GLN A 109 -11.77 -16.83 7.24
CA GLN A 109 -11.78 -15.38 7.33
C GLN A 109 -12.33 -14.79 6.05
N THR A 110 -13.17 -13.76 6.17
CA THR A 110 -13.74 -13.11 4.99
C THR A 110 -12.89 -11.91 4.59
N VAL A 111 -12.53 -11.83 3.32
CA VAL A 111 -11.82 -10.71 2.72
C VAL A 111 -12.56 -10.22 1.48
N ALA A 112 -12.39 -8.95 1.13
CA ALA A 112 -12.89 -8.38 -0.11
C ALA A 112 -11.82 -7.47 -0.72
N PHE A 113 -11.91 -7.27 -2.03
CA PHE A 113 -10.97 -6.46 -2.79
C PHE A 113 -11.73 -5.35 -3.50
N ALA A 114 -11.09 -4.20 -3.64
CA ALA A 114 -11.59 -3.11 -4.47
C ALA A 114 -10.43 -2.50 -5.25
N VAL A 115 -10.69 -2.10 -6.49
CA VAL A 115 -9.70 -1.55 -7.42
C VAL A 115 -10.23 -0.24 -7.97
N TRP A 116 -9.35 0.76 -8.03
CA TRP A 116 -9.59 2.06 -8.63
C TRP A 116 -8.67 2.23 -9.83
N ASN A 117 -9.24 2.48 -11.01
CA ASN A 117 -8.49 2.86 -12.19
C ASN A 117 -8.37 4.39 -12.27
N GLY A 118 -7.25 4.91 -11.76
CA GLY A 118 -6.94 6.34 -11.83
C GLY A 118 -6.87 6.90 -13.25
N GLY A 119 -6.58 6.07 -14.27
CA GLY A 119 -6.52 6.49 -15.67
C GLY A 119 -7.87 6.93 -16.25
N VAL A 120 -8.98 6.47 -15.67
CA VAL A 120 -10.35 6.90 -16.01
C VAL A 120 -10.99 7.75 -14.92
N GLY A 121 -10.20 8.20 -13.94
CA GLY A 121 -10.65 9.13 -12.89
C GLY A 121 -11.41 8.51 -11.71
N GLU A 122 -11.42 7.18 -11.59
CA GLU A 122 -12.03 6.48 -10.44
C GLU A 122 -11.39 6.92 -9.12
N ARG A 123 -12.23 7.29 -8.15
CA ARG A 123 -11.81 7.75 -6.82
C ARG A 123 -12.91 7.57 -5.79
N GLY A 124 -12.52 7.44 -4.52
CA GLY A 124 -13.47 7.36 -3.40
C GLY A 124 -14.45 6.20 -3.54
N GLY A 125 -15.74 6.50 -3.68
CA GLY A 125 -16.79 5.50 -3.88
C GLY A 125 -16.82 4.85 -5.27
N GLN A 126 -16.26 5.50 -6.30
CA GLN A 126 -16.23 5.00 -7.67
C GLN A 126 -15.06 4.04 -7.85
N LYS A 127 -15.36 2.74 -7.90
CA LYS A 127 -14.40 1.64 -7.93
C LYS A 127 -15.06 0.33 -8.36
N ALA A 128 -14.26 -0.60 -8.86
CA ALA A 128 -14.67 -1.99 -8.97
C ALA A 128 -14.53 -2.69 -7.60
N VAL A 129 -15.51 -3.51 -7.21
CA VAL A 129 -15.51 -4.26 -5.94
C VAL A 129 -15.71 -5.73 -6.23
N ALA A 130 -14.87 -6.58 -5.64
CA ALA A 130 -15.05 -8.02 -5.65
C ALA A 130 -16.06 -8.46 -4.57
N PRO A 131 -16.83 -9.53 -4.79
CA PRO A 131 -17.61 -10.16 -3.73
C PRO A 131 -16.74 -10.58 -2.55
N TRP A 132 -17.37 -10.87 -1.41
CA TRP A 132 -16.71 -11.47 -0.27
C TRP A 132 -16.10 -12.82 -0.65
N VAL A 133 -14.80 -12.97 -0.39
CA VAL A 133 -14.03 -14.20 -0.60
C VAL A 133 -13.66 -14.79 0.75
N GLN A 134 -13.69 -16.12 0.81
CA GLN A 134 -13.26 -16.88 1.97
C GLN A 134 -11.75 -17.13 1.89
N LEU A 135 -11.02 -16.75 2.93
CA LEU A 135 -9.60 -16.93 3.10
C LEU A 135 -9.36 -17.92 4.25
N VAL A 136 -8.67 -19.01 3.95
CA VAL A 136 -8.11 -19.92 4.95
C VAL A 136 -6.61 -19.73 4.94
N LEU A 137 -6.04 -19.51 6.12
CA LEU A 137 -4.60 -19.53 6.29
C LEU A 137 -4.18 -20.91 6.77
N ASP A 138 -3.35 -21.57 5.99
CA ASP A 138 -2.76 -22.83 6.42
C ASP A 138 -1.85 -22.59 7.64
N PRO A 139 -1.82 -23.54 8.59
CA PRO A 139 -0.81 -23.51 9.63
C PRO A 139 0.56 -23.48 8.98
N ALA A 140 1.46 -22.66 9.51
CA ALA A 140 2.83 -22.62 9.01
C ALA A 140 3.41 -24.03 9.15
N SER A 141 3.58 -24.73 8.02
CA SER A 141 4.36 -25.95 8.00
C SER A 141 5.76 -25.54 8.44
N ALA A 142 6.19 -26.00 9.62
CA ALA A 142 7.59 -25.93 9.99
C ALA A 142 8.36 -26.75 8.95
N GLN A 143 8.87 -26.07 7.92
CA GLN A 143 9.78 -26.67 6.96
C GLN A 143 11.05 -26.98 7.74
N VAL A 144 11.16 -28.23 8.19
CA VAL A 144 12.42 -28.79 8.69
C VAL A 144 13.32 -28.88 7.46
N ILE A 145 14.17 -27.87 7.28
CA ILE A 145 15.27 -27.95 6.34
C ILE A 145 16.16 -29.09 6.87
N LYS A 146 16.14 -30.23 6.19
CA LYS A 146 17.13 -31.30 6.37
C LYS A 146 18.30 -31.04 5.44
#